data_AF-A0AAP8GWD6-F1
#
_entry.id   AF-A0AAP8GWD6-F1
#
_cell.length_a   1.000
_cell.length_b   1.000
_cell.length_c   1.000
_cell.angle_alpha   90.00
_cell.angle_beta   90.00
_cell.angle_gamma   90.00
#
_symmetry.space_group_name_H-M   'P 1'
#
loop_
_entity.id
_entity.type
_entity.pdbx_description
1 polymer ?
#
loop_
_entity_poly.entity_id
_entity_poly.type
_entity_poly.pdbx_seq_one_letter_code
_entity_poly.pdbx_strand_id
1 'polypeptide(L)'
;MGDENQGLARPQRKKRKFDISSPFGIVVGFVILIAAIMLGGGGIKAFKNFLDVSSILIVIGGTTATIVVAYRFGEIKKYTKSIFTVLHRREENLEQLTDLFVDFSKKSKKHGLLSLEVDGEQVDNPFIQKGIRLMLSGYDEAELKEVLMRDVETEV
;
A
#
# COMPACT_ATOMS: atom_id res chain seq x y z
N MET A 1 -0.83 -44.73 -6.99
CA MET A 1 -2.14 -44.04 -6.97
C MET A 1 -2.29 -43.41 -5.61
N GLY A 2 -2.51 -42.09 -5.58
CA GLY A 2 -2.37 -41.21 -4.39
C GLY A 2 -1.00 -40.53 -4.44
N ASP A 3 -0.87 -39.24 -4.73
CA ASP A 3 -1.65 -38.11 -4.22
C ASP A 3 -1.76 -37.01 -5.31
N GLU A 4 -2.89 -37.00 -6.03
CA GLU A 4 -3.32 -35.94 -6.95
C GLU A 4 -4.27 -34.98 -6.20
N ASN A 5 -3.90 -34.38 -5.06
CA ASN A 5 -4.65 -33.20 -4.59
C ASN A 5 -3.96 -32.35 -3.51
N GLN A 6 -2.70 -31.98 -3.69
CA GLN A 6 -2.12 -30.89 -2.89
C GLN A 6 -2.40 -29.55 -3.58
N GLY A 7 -3.62 -29.06 -3.36
CA GLY A 7 -3.97 -27.68 -3.64
C GLY A 7 -2.97 -26.77 -2.92
N LEU A 8 -2.35 -25.87 -3.68
CA LEU A 8 -1.28 -25.00 -3.20
C LEU A 8 -1.67 -24.29 -1.90
N ALA A 9 -0.72 -24.22 -0.96
CA ALA A 9 -0.83 -23.33 0.19
C ALA A 9 -0.86 -21.89 -0.32
N ARG A 10 -2.08 -21.36 -0.46
CA ARG A 10 -2.31 -20.00 -0.95
C ARG A 10 -1.79 -19.03 0.11
N PRO A 11 -0.98 -18.02 -0.24
CA PRO A 11 -0.71 -16.95 0.69
C PRO A 11 -2.05 -16.27 0.98
N GLN A 12 -2.61 -16.57 2.14
CA GLN A 12 -3.84 -15.97 2.57
C GLN A 12 -3.48 -14.56 3.01
N ARG A 13 -4.03 -13.57 2.31
CA ARG A 13 -3.97 -12.17 2.73
C ARG A 13 -4.34 -12.07 4.20
N LYS A 14 -3.38 -11.72 5.06
CA LYS A 14 -3.68 -11.42 6.45
C LYS A 14 -4.68 -10.26 6.46
N LYS A 15 -5.82 -10.45 7.12
CA LYS A 15 -6.84 -9.39 7.24
C LYS A 15 -6.19 -8.11 7.70
N ARG A 16 -6.62 -6.98 7.13
CA ARG A 16 -6.17 -5.62 7.49
C ARG A 16 -6.04 -5.54 9.02
N LYS A 17 -4.81 -5.54 9.53
CA LYS A 17 -4.58 -5.19 10.92
C LYS A 17 -4.67 -3.69 10.99
N PHE A 18 -5.44 -3.19 11.94
CA PHE A 18 -5.43 -1.78 12.25
C PHE A 18 -4.02 -1.46 12.73
N ASP A 19 -3.28 -0.64 11.98
CA ASP A 19 -1.96 -0.23 12.42
C ASP A 19 -2.18 0.72 13.59
N ILE A 20 -1.83 0.29 14.80
CA ILE A 20 -2.07 1.06 16.01
C ILE A 20 -1.07 2.22 16.14
N SER A 21 0.05 2.18 15.40
CA SER A 21 1.10 3.20 15.44
C SER A 21 0.66 4.50 14.78
N SER A 22 -0.02 4.43 13.63
CA SER A 22 -0.58 5.59 12.92
C SER A 22 -1.56 6.43 13.77
N PRO A 23 -2.65 5.87 14.32
CA PRO A 23 -3.57 6.61 15.19
C PRO A 23 -2.90 7.04 16.50
N PHE A 24 -1.98 6.25 17.06
CA PHE A 24 -1.22 6.64 18.24
C PHE A 24 -0.37 7.88 17.99
N GLY A 25 0.36 7.93 16.87
CA GLY A 25 1.16 9.09 16.47
C GLY A 25 0.30 10.34 16.26
N ILE A 26 -0.87 10.19 15.64
CA ILE A 26 -1.83 11.30 15.47
C ILE A 26 -2.25 11.84 16.85
N VAL A 27 -2.65 10.96 17.77
CA VAL A 27 -3.08 11.36 19.12
C VAL A 27 -1.95 12.07 19.88
N VAL A 28 -0.73 11.52 19.86
CA VAL A 28 0.43 12.15 20.51
C VAL A 28 0.72 13.53 19.90
N GLY A 29 0.66 13.66 18.57
CA GLY A 29 0.84 14.93 17.88
C GLY A 29 -0.17 15.99 18.31
N PHE A 30 -1.46 15.62 18.41
CA PHE A 30 -2.50 16.51 18.91
C PHE A 30 -2.28 16.92 20.38
N VAL A 31 -1.85 15.99 21.24
CA VAL A 31 -1.57 16.28 22.65
C VAL A 31 -0.43 17.30 22.77
N ILE A 32 0.66 17.12 22.01
CA ILE A 32 1.79 18.05 22.01
C ILE A 32 1.37 19.42 21.46
N LEU A 33 0.58 19.46 20.37
CA LEU A 33 0.04 20.70 19.80
C LEU A 33 -0.77 21.48 20.84
N ILE A 34 -1.71 20.80 21.52
CA ILE A 34 -2.57 21.41 22.54
C ILE A 34 -1.71 21.89 23.72
N ALA A 35 -0.76 21.08 24.18
CA ALA A 35 0.15 21.46 25.26
C ALA A 35 0.99 22.71 24.91
N ALA A 36 1.50 22.79 23.67
CA ALA A 36 2.24 23.96 23.19
C ALA A 36 1.39 25.23 23.19
N ILE A 37 0.13 25.14 22.74
CA ILE A 37 -0.82 26.27 22.76
C ILE A 37 -1.12 26.72 24.20
N MET A 38 -1.25 25.77 25.14
CA MET A 38 -1.51 26.09 26.55
C MET A 38 -0.30 26.73 27.25
N LEU A 39 0.92 26.29 26.93
CA LEU A 39 2.16 26.85 27.48
C LEU A 39 2.49 28.25 26.93
N GLY A 40 1.95 28.63 25.77
CA GLY A 40 2.15 29.93 25.13
C GLY A 40 1.53 31.15 25.84
N GLY A 41 1.04 31.00 27.09
CA GLY A 41 0.75 32.13 27.98
C GLY A 41 -0.69 32.66 28.00
N GLY A 42 -1.64 32.04 27.29
CA GLY A 42 -3.04 32.52 27.25
C GLY A 42 -4.10 31.56 27.80
N GLY A 43 -3.73 30.38 28.31
CA GLY A 43 -4.68 29.35 28.77
C GLY A 43 -5.73 29.00 27.71
N ILE A 44 -6.98 28.74 28.11
CA ILE A 44 -8.08 28.41 27.18
C ILE A 44 -8.39 29.58 26.21
N LYS A 45 -8.08 30.82 26.59
CA LYS A 45 -8.26 32.00 25.71
C LYS A 45 -7.29 32.01 24.53
N ALA A 46 -6.10 31.41 24.67
CA ALA A 46 -5.16 31.24 23.56
C ALA A 46 -5.76 30.42 22.42
N PHE A 47 -6.59 29.42 22.74
CA PHE A 47 -7.23 28.56 21.74
C PHE A 47 -8.15 29.35 20.78
N LYS A 48 -8.80 30.41 21.27
CA LYS A 48 -9.64 31.30 20.44
C LYS A 48 -8.83 32.12 19.44
N ASN A 49 -7.58 32.46 19.78
CA ASN A 49 -6.69 33.19 18.87
C ASN A 49 -6.13 32.27 17.78
N PHE A 50 -6.04 30.97 18.04
CA PHE A 50 -5.60 29.98 17.05
C PHE A 50 -6.73 29.51 16.12
N LEU A 51 -7.98 29.52 16.58
CA LEU A 51 -9.17 29.23 15.77
C LEU A 51 -9.78 30.51 15.18
N ASP A 52 -8.98 31.29 14.45
CA ASP A 52 -9.48 32.40 13.65
C ASP A 52 -9.90 31.92 12.24
N VAL A 53 -11.03 32.45 11.77
CA VAL A 53 -11.58 32.17 10.43
C VAL A 53 -10.57 32.56 9.35
N SER A 54 -9.84 33.67 9.56
CA SER A 54 -8.81 34.13 8.62
C SER A 54 -7.70 33.11 8.46
N SER A 55 -7.20 32.55 9.56
CA SER A 55 -6.15 31.52 9.55
C SER A 55 -6.61 30.24 8.85
N ILE A 56 -7.85 29.81 9.08
CA ILE A 56 -8.43 28.63 8.41
C ILE A 56 -8.52 28.88 6.90
N LEU A 57 -8.99 30.06 6.48
CA LEU A 57 -9.10 30.41 5.06
C LEU A 57 -7.74 30.44 4.36
N ILE A 58 -6.69 30.96 5.01
CA ILE A 58 -5.34 30.99 4.43
C ILE A 58 -4.78 29.58 4.30
N VAL A 59 -4.92 28.74 5.32
CA VAL A 59 -4.37 27.38 5.30
C VAL A 59 -5.14 26.50 4.32
N ILE A 60 -6.46 26.43 4.44
CA ILE A 60 -7.31 25.57 3.59
C ILE A 60 -7.36 26.12 2.16
N GLY A 61 -7.55 27.43 2.00
CA GLY A 61 -7.58 28.07 0.68
C GLY A 61 -6.23 27.98 -0.02
N GLY A 62 -5.13 28.23 0.70
CA GLY A 62 -3.77 28.13 0.19
C GLY A 62 -3.42 26.70 -0.25
N THR A 63 -3.62 25.70 0.62
CA THR A 63 -3.36 24.30 0.25
C THR A 63 -4.26 23.83 -0.89
N THR A 64 -5.54 24.19 -0.91
CA THR A 64 -6.45 23.83 -2.00
C THR A 64 -5.99 24.46 -3.33
N ALA A 65 -5.62 25.74 -3.31
CA ALA A 65 -5.11 26.42 -4.50
C ALA A 65 -3.80 25.77 -5.01
N THR A 66 -2.86 25.46 -4.11
CA THR A 66 -1.62 24.74 -4.46
C THR A 66 -1.92 23.37 -5.07
N ILE A 67 -2.86 22.61 -4.51
CA ILE A 67 -3.24 21.30 -5.04
C ILE A 67 -3.84 21.42 -6.45
N VAL A 68 -4.68 22.43 -6.71
CA VAL A 68 -5.28 22.67 -8.02
C VAL A 68 -4.23 23.12 -9.05
N VAL A 69 -3.20 23.86 -8.63
CA VAL A 69 -2.07 24.24 -9.49
C VAL A 69 -1.14 23.05 -9.76
N ALA A 70 -0.88 22.22 -8.76
CA ALA A 70 0.06 21.10 -8.85
C ALA A 70 -0.50 19.89 -9.61
N TYR A 71 -1.81 19.65 -9.55
CA TYR A 71 -2.43 18.44 -10.07
C TYR A 71 -3.62 18.73 -10.99
N ARG A 72 -3.81 17.89 -12.01
CA ARG A 72 -5.01 17.93 -12.84
C ARG A 72 -6.22 17.48 -12.02
N PHE A 73 -7.40 18.09 -12.25
CA PHE A 73 -8.64 17.79 -11.51
C PHE A 73 -8.99 16.29 -11.43
N GLY A 74 -8.68 15.50 -12.48
CA GLY A 74 -8.92 14.06 -12.50
C GLY A 74 -8.02 13.25 -11.54
N GLU A 75 -6.86 13.77 -11.17
CA GLU A 75 -5.90 13.11 -10.28
C GLU A 75 -6.21 13.40 -8.81
N ILE A 76 -6.66 14.62 -8.50
CA ILE A 76 -7.03 15.05 -7.13
C ILE A 76 -8.04 14.06 -6.51
N LYS A 77 -9.03 13.62 -7.28
CA LYS A 77 -10.06 12.65 -6.84
C LYS A 77 -9.51 11.24 -6.59
N LYS A 78 -8.42 10.85 -7.27
CA LYS A 78 -7.76 9.56 -7.05
C LYS A 78 -6.97 9.60 -5.73
N TYR A 79 -6.22 10.67 -5.49
CA TYR A 79 -5.42 10.82 -4.26
C TYR A 79 -6.27 10.94 -2.99
N THR A 80 -7.45 11.57 -3.06
CA THR A 80 -8.34 11.66 -1.88
C THR A 80 -8.80 10.30 -1.37
N LYS A 81 -8.93 9.29 -2.25
CA LYS A 81 -9.27 7.92 -1.83
C LYS A 81 -8.09 7.20 -1.16
N SER A 82 -6.85 7.51 -1.56
CA SER A 82 -5.65 6.86 -1.01
C SER A 82 -5.28 7.32 0.39
N ILE A 83 -5.72 8.51 0.83
CA ILE A 83 -5.48 9.02 2.20
C ILE A 83 -5.94 8.04 3.29
N PHE A 84 -7.07 7.36 3.09
CA PHE A 84 -7.58 6.37 4.06
C PHE A 84 -6.83 5.04 4.04
N THR A 85 -6.08 4.76 2.97
CA THR A 85 -5.23 3.57 2.86
C THR A 85 -4.00 3.69 3.76
N VAL A 86 -3.47 4.90 3.98
CA VAL A 86 -2.28 5.13 4.84
C VAL A 86 -2.53 4.72 6.29
N LEU A 87 -3.79 4.80 6.76
CA LEU A 87 -4.18 4.32 8.10
C LEU A 87 -4.22 2.78 8.21
N HIS A 88 -4.08 2.07 7.10
CA HIS A 88 -4.14 0.61 7.03
C HIS A 88 -2.89 0.06 6.37
N ARG A 89 -1.92 -0.36 7.18
CA ARG A 89 -0.76 -1.09 6.66
C ARG A 89 -1.17 -2.49 6.24
N ARG A 90 -0.91 -2.85 4.97
CA ARG A 90 -1.02 -4.24 4.50
C ARG A 90 0.26 -4.97 4.87
N GLU A 91 0.18 -5.85 5.85
CA GLU A 91 1.25 -6.81 6.14
C GLU A 91 1.05 -8.06 5.28
N GLU A 92 1.94 -8.27 4.31
CA GLU A 92 2.07 -9.55 3.62
C GLU A 92 2.79 -10.55 4.55
N ASN A 93 2.32 -11.81 4.59
CA ASN A 93 3.01 -12.84 5.37
C ASN A 93 4.17 -13.42 4.56
N LEU A 94 5.39 -12.99 4.88
CA LEU A 94 6.61 -13.41 4.18
C LEU A 94 6.82 -14.93 4.20
N GLU A 95 6.39 -15.63 5.25
CA GLU A 95 6.51 -17.08 5.36
C GLU A 95 5.63 -17.78 4.32
N GLN A 96 4.35 -17.41 4.25
CA GLN A 96 3.42 -17.95 3.26
C GLN A 96 3.83 -17.58 1.82
N LEU A 97 4.44 -16.41 1.64
CA LEU A 97 4.94 -15.99 0.34
C LEU A 97 6.12 -16.86 -0.10
N THR A 98 7.00 -17.21 0.84
CA THR A 98 8.14 -18.11 0.59
C THR A 98 7.64 -19.49 0.20
N ASP A 99 6.70 -20.06 0.95
CA ASP A 99 6.10 -21.36 0.65
C ASP A 99 5.48 -21.39 -0.75
N LEU A 100 4.75 -20.33 -1.12
CA LEU A 100 4.17 -20.20 -2.46
C LEU A 100 5.24 -20.29 -3.56
N PHE A 101 6.34 -19.52 -3.44
CA PHE A 101 7.40 -19.53 -4.46
C PHE A 101 8.16 -20.86 -4.52
N VAL A 102 8.33 -21.53 -3.37
CA VAL A 102 8.91 -22.88 -3.30
C VAL A 102 8.03 -23.88 -4.05
N ASP A 103 6.71 -23.82 -3.87
CA ASP A 103 5.80 -24.72 -4.54
C ASP A 103 5.69 -24.45 -6.05
N PHE A 104 5.70 -23.17 -6.46
CA PHE A 104 5.83 -22.80 -7.88
C PHE A 104 7.12 -23.34 -8.50
N SER A 105 8.25 -23.26 -7.79
CA SER A 105 9.52 -23.83 -8.28
C SER A 105 9.44 -25.34 -8.46
N LYS A 106 8.87 -26.06 -7.47
CA LYS A 106 8.68 -27.52 -7.57
C LYS A 106 7.77 -27.89 -8.74
N LYS A 107 6.67 -27.18 -8.94
CA LYS A 107 5.69 -27.47 -9.99
C LYS A 107 6.27 -27.20 -11.37
N SER A 108 6.92 -26.05 -11.55
CA SER A 108 7.62 -25.70 -12.80
C SER A 108 8.67 -26.74 -13.20
N LYS A 109 9.45 -27.26 -12.24
CA LYS A 109 10.44 -28.32 -12.49
C LYS A 109 9.81 -29.65 -12.91
N LYS A 110 8.63 -29.99 -12.38
CA LYS A 110 7.97 -31.29 -12.64
C LYS A 110 7.09 -31.28 -13.89
N HIS A 111 6.38 -30.17 -14.13
CA HIS A 111 5.31 -30.09 -15.12
C HIS A 111 5.54 -29.00 -16.18
N GLY A 112 6.66 -28.27 -16.11
CA GLY A 112 6.99 -27.17 -17.00
C GLY A 112 6.31 -25.85 -16.63
N LEU A 113 6.72 -24.77 -17.30
CA LEU A 113 6.31 -23.41 -16.96
C LEU A 113 4.80 -23.16 -17.11
N LEU A 114 4.16 -23.72 -18.15
CA LEU A 114 2.71 -23.59 -18.40
C LEU A 114 1.85 -24.12 -17.25
N SER A 115 2.38 -25.03 -16.43
CA SER A 115 1.66 -25.55 -15.27
C SER A 115 1.37 -24.49 -14.19
N LEU A 116 2.03 -23.34 -14.27
CA LEU A 116 1.84 -22.18 -13.39
C LEU A 116 0.70 -21.26 -13.82
N GLU A 117 0.11 -21.41 -15.01
CA GLU A 117 -0.93 -20.49 -15.49
C GLU A 117 -2.16 -20.52 -14.57
N VAL A 118 -2.73 -21.70 -14.37
CA VAL A 118 -3.94 -21.92 -13.55
C VAL A 118 -3.74 -21.49 -12.09
N ASP A 119 -2.54 -21.73 -11.55
CA ASP A 119 -2.24 -21.42 -10.16
C ASP A 119 -1.87 -19.95 -9.98
N GLY A 120 -1.16 -19.37 -10.95
CA GLY A 120 -0.77 -17.98 -10.98
C GLY A 120 -1.96 -17.04 -11.03
N GLU A 121 -3.01 -17.39 -11.78
CA GLU A 121 -4.25 -16.62 -11.81
C GLU A 121 -5.01 -16.62 -10.47
N GLN A 122 -4.77 -17.62 -9.62
CA GLN A 122 -5.41 -17.73 -8.31
C GLN A 122 -4.64 -17.01 -7.19
N VAL A 123 -3.48 -16.42 -7.48
CA VAL A 123 -2.70 -15.64 -6.50
C VAL A 123 -3.36 -14.30 -6.24
N ASP A 124 -3.57 -13.93 -4.98
CA ASP A 124 -4.24 -12.67 -4.61
C ASP A 124 -3.45 -11.38 -4.97
N ASN A 125 -2.14 -11.49 -5.14
CA ASN A 125 -1.23 -10.37 -5.36
C ASN A 125 -1.09 -10.05 -6.87
N PRO A 126 -1.57 -8.89 -7.36
CA PRO A 126 -1.50 -8.51 -8.77
C PRO A 126 -0.07 -8.44 -9.32
N PHE A 127 0.92 -8.09 -8.49
CA PHE A 127 2.33 -8.03 -8.88
C PHE A 127 2.86 -9.42 -9.24
N ILE A 128 2.53 -10.43 -8.42
CA ILE A 128 2.94 -11.82 -8.65
C ILE A 128 2.22 -12.38 -9.88
N GLN A 129 0.91 -12.12 -10.02
CA GLN A 129 0.14 -12.51 -11.21
C GLN A 129 0.78 -11.94 -12.50
N LYS A 130 1.17 -10.65 -12.47
CA LYS A 130 1.83 -9.98 -13.60
C LYS A 130 3.15 -10.66 -13.93
N GLY A 131 4.01 -10.93 -12.94
CA GLY A 131 5.28 -11.63 -13.14
C GLY A 131 5.11 -13.01 -13.79
N ILE A 132 4.15 -13.81 -13.32
CA ILE A 132 3.85 -15.14 -13.89
C ILE A 132 3.37 -15.02 -15.35
N ARG A 133 2.49 -14.06 -15.65
CA ARG A 133 2.01 -13.82 -17.03
C ARG A 133 3.14 -13.40 -17.98
N LEU A 134 4.06 -12.55 -17.53
CA LEU A 134 5.21 -12.14 -18.33
C LEU A 134 6.15 -13.32 -18.62
N MET A 135 6.43 -14.16 -17.62
CA MET A 135 7.19 -15.40 -17.82
C MET A 135 6.53 -16.33 -18.85
N LEU A 136 5.21 -16.56 -18.73
CA LEU A 136 4.45 -17.40 -19.66
C LEU A 136 4.39 -16.82 -21.07
N SER A 137 4.48 -15.49 -21.20
CA SER A 137 4.51 -14.79 -22.49
C SER A 137 5.87 -14.90 -23.20
N GLY A 138 6.87 -15.53 -22.57
CA GLY A 138 8.19 -15.78 -23.17
C GLY A 138 9.21 -14.65 -22.99
N TYR A 139 8.97 -13.73 -22.05
CA TYR A 139 9.98 -12.74 -21.65
C TYR A 139 11.19 -13.45 -21.07
N ASP A 140 12.39 -13.00 -21.43
CA ASP A 140 13.60 -13.53 -20.81
C ASP A 140 13.79 -13.00 -19.38
N GLU A 141 14.77 -13.55 -18.66
CA GLU A 141 15.00 -13.19 -17.26
C GLU A 141 15.40 -11.71 -17.09
N ALA A 142 16.13 -11.14 -18.06
CA ALA A 142 16.61 -9.77 -17.99
C ALA A 142 15.47 -8.78 -18.22
N GLU A 143 14.67 -8.99 -19.27
CA GLU A 143 13.49 -8.19 -19.61
C GLU A 143 12.43 -8.27 -18.51
N LEU A 144 12.16 -9.48 -17.98
CA LEU A 144 11.24 -9.66 -16.87
C LEU A 144 11.67 -8.85 -15.65
N LYS A 145 12.95 -8.97 -15.28
CA LYS A 145 13.52 -8.25 -14.15
C LYS A 145 13.44 -6.75 -14.36
N GLU A 146 13.75 -6.25 -15.56
CA GLU A 146 13.66 -4.84 -15.90
C GLU A 146 12.22 -4.32 -15.73
N VAL A 147 11.24 -5.02 -16.30
CA VAL A 147 9.83 -4.61 -16.22
C VAL A 147 9.33 -4.61 -14.78
N LEU A 148 9.61 -5.67 -14.02
CA LEU A 148 9.18 -5.78 -12.62
C LEU A 148 9.89 -4.78 -11.71
N MET A 149 11.19 -4.52 -11.91
CA MET A 149 11.92 -3.51 -11.14
C MET A 149 11.41 -2.11 -11.42
N ARG A 150 11.11 -1.80 -12.69
CA ARG A 150 10.51 -0.52 -13.07
C ARG A 150 9.14 -0.32 -12.40
N ASP A 151 8.31 -1.37 -12.36
CA ASP A 151 7.03 -1.28 -11.66
C ASP A 151 7.21 -0.98 -10.17
N VAL A 152 8.16 -1.66 -9.50
CA VAL A 152 8.49 -1.39 -8.08
C VAL A 152 8.95 0.04 -7.87
N GLU A 153 9.77 0.60 -8.77
CA GLU A 153 10.19 2.01 -8.70
C GLU A 153 9.03 2.98 -8.89
N THR A 154 8.03 2.65 -9.72
CA THR A 154 6.86 3.50 -9.99
C THR A 154 5.71 3.33 -8.99
N GLU A 155 5.67 2.24 -8.22
CA GLU A 155 4.66 1.99 -7.17
C GLU A 155 5.00 2.62 -5.81
N VAL A 156 6.16 3.26 -5.68
CA VAL A 156 6.57 4.08 -4.51
C VAL A 156 6.16 5.54 -4.71
#